data_AF-A0A3B6IS73-F1
#
_entry.id   AF-A0A3B6IS73-F1
#
_cell.length_a   1.000
_cell.length_b   1.000
_cell.length_c   1.000
_cell.angle_alpha   90.00
_cell.angle_beta   90.00
_cell.angle_gamma   90.00
#
_symmetry.space_group_name_H-M   'P 1'
#
loop_
_entity.id
_entity.type
_entity.pdbx_description
1 polymer ?
#
loop_
_entity_poly.entity_id
_entity_poly.type
_entity_poly.pdbx_seq_one_letter_code
_entity_poly.pdbx_strand_id
1 'polypeptide(L)'
;MALGDDSPASYIRMVHHLIEKCMTFGMSMEECMEALSKRADVQPVVTSTVWKELEKENKEFFDRYNKQLRSEKEGRSSSSSSDSSS
;
A
#
# COMPACT_ATOMS: atom_id res chain seq x y z
N MET A 1 12.51 7.51 32.19
CA MET A 1 11.57 7.42 31.06
C MET A 1 12.33 6.81 29.89
N ALA A 2 11.68 5.92 29.15
CA ALA A 2 12.28 4.89 28.30
C ALA A 2 13.36 5.42 27.34
N LEU A 3 14.50 4.71 27.32
CA LEU A 3 15.52 4.81 26.28
C LEU A 3 14.83 4.60 24.93
N GLY A 4 15.03 5.55 24.02
CA GLY A 4 14.54 5.46 22.65
C GLY A 4 14.97 4.12 22.05
N ASP A 5 13.99 3.34 21.62
CA ASP A 5 14.21 2.15 20.81
C ASP A 5 14.52 2.63 19.38
N ASP A 6 15.68 3.27 19.22
CA ASP A 6 16.32 3.59 17.92
C ASP A 6 16.93 2.33 17.29
N SER A 7 16.32 1.17 17.56
CA SER A 7 16.72 -0.08 16.93
C SER A 7 16.22 -0.08 15.49
N PRO A 8 17.05 -0.50 14.51
CA PRO A 8 16.61 -0.75 13.15
C PRO A 8 15.35 -1.63 13.09
N ALA A 9 15.17 -2.54 14.05
CA ALA A 9 13.99 -3.40 14.14
C ALA A 9 12.70 -2.60 14.45
N SER A 10 12.77 -1.57 15.29
CA SER A 10 11.61 -0.70 15.61
C SER A 10 11.21 0.14 14.41
N TYR A 11 12.19 0.69 13.69
CA TYR A 11 11.92 1.43 12.45
C TYR A 11 11.24 0.57 11.38
N ILE A 12 11.73 -0.66 11.15
CA ILE A 12 11.11 -1.57 10.19
C ILE A 12 9.70 -1.99 10.62
N ARG A 13 9.47 -2.24 11.91
CA ARG A 13 8.11 -2.52 12.44
C ARG A 13 7.16 -1.35 12.24
N MET A 14 7.63 -0.12 12.44
CA MET A 14 6.85 1.09 12.18
C MET A 14 6.49 1.20 10.69
N VAL A 15 7.47 1.00 9.79
CA VAL A 15 7.22 1.04 8.34
C VAL A 15 6.25 -0.06 7.92
N HIS A 16 6.38 -1.27 8.47
CA HIS A 16 5.45 -2.37 8.19
C HIS A 16 4.01 -2.01 8.58
N HIS A 17 3.80 -1.49 9.80
CA HIS A 17 2.47 -1.05 10.26
C HIS A 17 1.88 0.07 9.39
N LEU A 18 2.72 0.99 8.93
CA LEU A 18 2.30 2.06 8.04
C LEU A 18 1.87 1.53 6.66
N ILE A 19 2.57 0.51 6.14
CA ILE A 19 2.19 -0.19 4.92
C ILE A 19 0.83 -0.88 5.08
N GLU A 20 0.61 -1.63 6.17
CA GLU A 20 -0.68 -2.29 6.43
C GLU A 20 -1.84 -1.28 6.49
N LYS A 21 -1.61 -0.11 7.10
CA LYS A 21 -2.57 1.00 7.09
C LYS A 21 -2.83 1.53 5.68
N CYS A 22 -1.80 1.79 4.89
CA CYS A 22 -1.96 2.21 3.49
C CYS A 22 -2.77 1.19 2.68
N MET A 23 -2.55 -0.10 2.93
CA MET A 23 -3.30 -1.15 2.27
C MET A 23 -4.79 -1.11 2.59
N THR A 24 -5.12 -0.84 3.85
CA THR A 24 -6.51 -0.70 4.31
C THR A 24 -7.24 0.46 3.61
N PHE A 25 -6.51 1.48 3.17
CA PHE A 25 -7.05 2.59 2.38
C PHE A 25 -7.13 2.31 0.86
N GLY A 26 -6.78 1.11 0.40
CA GLY A 26 -6.78 0.80 -1.03
C GLY A 26 -5.70 1.57 -1.81
N MET A 27 -4.53 1.80 -1.19
CA MET A 27 -3.40 2.45 -1.86
C MET A 27 -2.50 1.44 -2.58
N SER A 28 -2.16 1.73 -3.83
CA SER A 28 -1.07 1.04 -4.54
C SER A 28 0.29 1.27 -3.87
N MET A 29 1.29 0.48 -4.28
CA MET A 29 2.66 0.60 -3.76
C MET A 29 3.21 2.03 -3.96
N GLU A 30 2.97 2.63 -5.13
CA GLU A 30 3.40 3.99 -5.45
C GLU A 30 2.72 5.03 -4.56
N GLU A 31 1.40 4.91 -4.37
CA GLU A 31 0.61 5.79 -3.49
C GLU A 31 1.06 5.64 -2.02
N CYS A 32 1.38 4.42 -1.59
CA CYS A 32 1.94 4.14 -0.27
C CYS A 32 3.31 4.81 -0.11
N MET A 33 4.23 4.64 -1.06
CA MET A 33 5.55 5.28 -1.04
C MET A 33 5.46 6.81 -0.93
N GLU A 34 4.59 7.43 -1.73
CA GLU A 34 4.39 8.87 -1.70
C GLU A 34 3.76 9.34 -0.38
N ALA A 35 2.73 8.64 0.11
CA ALA A 35 2.05 8.98 1.35
C ALA A 35 2.99 8.86 2.56
N LEU A 36 3.79 7.80 2.64
CA LEU A 36 4.73 7.60 3.74
C LEU A 36 5.91 8.57 3.68
N SER A 37 6.40 8.89 2.49
CA SER A 37 7.44 9.90 2.32
C SER A 37 6.94 11.29 2.75
N LYS A 38 5.73 11.69 2.35
CA LYS A 38 5.19 13.02 2.67
C LYS A 38 4.72 13.16 4.12
N ARG A 39 4.16 12.10 4.72
CA ARG A 39 3.47 12.17 6.03
C ARG A 39 4.32 11.66 7.19
N ALA A 40 5.28 10.78 6.92
CA ALA A 40 6.06 10.10 7.95
C ALA A 40 7.58 10.18 7.70
N ASP A 41 8.02 10.94 6.69
CA ASP A 41 9.43 11.10 6.31
C ASP A 41 10.17 9.77 6.08
N VAL A 42 9.41 8.74 5.64
CA VAL A 42 9.98 7.43 5.32
C VAL A 42 10.56 7.48 3.90
N GLN A 43 11.80 7.06 3.74
CA GLN A 43 12.40 7.03 2.41
C GLN A 43 11.64 6.04 1.50
N PRO A 44 11.27 6.44 0.26
CA PRO A 44 10.53 5.58 -0.65
C PRO A 44 11.21 4.23 -0.90
N VAL A 45 12.56 4.19 -0.91
CA VAL A 45 13.34 2.96 -1.07
C VAL A 45 13.09 1.97 0.08
N VAL A 46 12.95 2.45 1.32
CA VAL A 46 12.65 1.60 2.47
C VAL A 46 11.27 1.01 2.35
N THR A 47 10.25 1.85 2.11
CA THR A 47 8.87 1.39 1.87
C THR A 47 8.82 0.36 0.74
N SER A 48 9.53 0.63 -0.37
CA SER A 48 9.56 -0.28 -1.52
C SER A 48 10.18 -1.64 -1.20
N THR A 49 11.21 -1.64 -0.35
CA THR A 49 11.92 -2.86 0.04
C THR A 49 11.05 -3.70 0.97
N VAL A 50 10.49 -3.07 2.00
CA VAL A 50 9.61 -3.76 2.96
C VAL A 50 8.36 -4.31 2.26
N TRP A 51 7.74 -3.51 1.38
CA TRP A 51 6.57 -3.95 0.59
C TRP A 51 6.87 -5.20 -0.26
N LYS A 52 8.00 -5.22 -0.97
CA LYS A 52 8.40 -6.36 -1.81
C LYS A 52 8.66 -7.62 -1.00
N GLU A 53 9.30 -7.50 0.17
CA GLU A 53 9.50 -8.66 1.05
C GLU A 53 8.16 -9.18 1.60
N LEU A 54 7.23 -8.30 1.97
CA LEU A 54 5.89 -8.70 2.40
C LEU A 54 5.11 -9.41 1.29
N GLU A 55 5.19 -8.92 0.06
CA GLU A 55 4.56 -9.53 -1.11
C GLU A 55 5.13 -10.92 -1.39
N LYS A 56 6.45 -11.07 -1.26
CA LYS A 56 7.13 -12.35 -1.45
C LYS A 56 6.73 -13.39 -0.41
N GLU A 57 6.60 -13.00 0.85
CA GLU A 57 6.20 -13.88 1.96
C GLU A 57 4.68 -14.17 1.97
N ASN A 58 3.85 -13.23 1.48
CA ASN A 58 2.38 -13.31 1.55
C ASN A 58 1.69 -13.19 0.18
N LYS A 59 2.20 -13.91 -0.82
CA LYS A 59 1.73 -13.79 -2.23
C LYS A 59 0.22 -13.87 -2.42
N GLU A 60 -0.44 -14.82 -1.76
CA GLU A 60 -1.89 -15.00 -1.90
C GLU A 60 -2.70 -13.79 -1.43
N PHE A 61 -2.22 -13.10 -0.38
CA PHE A 61 -2.85 -11.88 0.10
C PHE A 61 -2.67 -10.75 -0.92
N PHE A 62 -1.45 -10.54 -1.39
CA PHE A 62 -1.14 -9.47 -2.35
C PHE A 62 -1.82 -9.69 -3.71
N ASP A 63 -1.97 -10.93 -4.16
CA ASP A 63 -2.72 -11.25 -5.38
C ASP A 63 -4.19 -10.83 -5.27
N ARG A 64 -4.83 -11.11 -4.13
CA ARG A 64 -6.21 -10.69 -3.87
C ARG A 64 -6.30 -9.17 -3.72
N TYR A 65 -5.37 -8.57 -2.98
CA TYR A 65 -5.31 -7.13 -2.78
C TYR A 65 -5.15 -6.36 -4.10
N ASN A 66 -4.21 -6.77 -4.96
CA ASN A 66 -3.98 -6.16 -6.26
C ASN A 66 -5.16 -6.33 -7.22
N LYS A 67 -5.89 -7.46 -7.14
CA LYS A 67 -7.15 -7.64 -7.90
C LYS A 67 -8.21 -6.66 -7.41
N GLN A 68 -8.39 -6.53 -6.09
CA GLN A 68 -9.35 -5.60 -5.50
C GLN A 68 -9.04 -4.14 -5.89
N LEU A 69 -7.77 -3.73 -5.78
CA LEU A 69 -7.32 -2.40 -6.19
C LEU A 69 -7.67 -2.05 -7.64
N ARG A 70 -7.50 -3.00 -8.56
CA ARG A 70 -7.86 -2.81 -9.97
C ARG A 70 -9.37 -2.62 -10.13
N SER A 71 -10.17 -3.48 -9.49
CA SER A 71 -11.64 -3.39 -9.56
C SER A 71 -12.18 -2.10 -8.94
N GLU A 72 -11.60 -1.60 -7.85
CA GLU A 72 -12.00 -0.31 -7.26
C GLU A 72 -11.63 0.89 -8.15
N LYS A 73 -10.50 0.81 -8.86
CA LYS A 73 -10.08 1.84 -9.81
C LYS A 73 -10.91 1.80 -11.10
N GLU A 74 -11.29 0.61 -11.58
CA GLU A 74 -12.17 0.46 -12.76
C GLU A 74 -13.62 0.84 -12.47
N GLY A 75 -14.15 0.54 -11.27
CA GLY A 75 -15.51 0.90 -10.86
C GLY A 75 -15.74 2.42 -10.74
N ARG A 76 -14.68 3.24 -10.71
CA ARG A 76 -14.76 4.72 -10.76
C ARG A 76 -14.76 5.28 -12.19
N SER A 77 -14.61 4.44 -13.21
CA SER A 77 -14.57 4.87 -14.62
C SER A 77 -15.66 4.27 -15.50
N SER A 78 -16.56 3.42 -14.98
CA SER A 78 -17.70 2.91 -15.73
C SER A 78 -18.95 3.78 -15.56
N SER A 79 -18.95 4.94 -16.21
CA SER A 79 -20.17 5.61 -16.67
C SER A 79 -20.01 6.03 -18.12
N SER A 80 -19.87 5.05 -19.02
CA SER A 80 -20.11 5.24 -20.44
C SER A 80 -20.22 3.91 -21.17
N SER A 81 -21.45 3.47 -21.44
CA SER A 81 -21.95 2.97 -22.74
C SER A 81 -23.37 2.44 -22.52
N SER A 82 -24.39 3.21 -22.94
CA SER A 82 -25.03 3.13 -24.26
C SER A 82 -25.97 1.92 -24.35
N ASP A 83 -27.20 2.07 -23.85
CA ASP A 83 -28.32 1.31 -24.40
C ASP A 83 -29.03 2.20 -25.42
N SER A 84 -28.61 2.07 -26.67
CA SER A 84 -29.44 2.37 -27.81
C SER A 84 -29.87 1.02 -28.37
N SER A 85 -31.13 0.66 -28.19
CA SER A 85 -31.77 -0.35 -29.02
C SER A 85 -33.24 -0.01 -29.19
N SER A 86 -33.63 -0.10 -30.46
CA SER A 86 -34.85 0.36 -31.11
C SER A 86 -36.15 -0.29 -30.64
#